data_AF-A0A1X0ZXX2-F1
#
_entry.id   AF-A0A1X0ZXX2-F1
#
_cell.length_a   1.000
_cell.length_b   1.000
_cell.length_c   1.000
_cell.angle_alpha   90.00
_cell.angle_beta   90.00
_cell.angle_gamma   90.00
#
_symmetry.space_group_name_H-M   'P 1'
#
loop_
_entity.id
_entity.type
_entity.pdbx_description
1 polymer ?
#
loop_
_entity_poly.entity_id
_entity_poly.type
_entity_poly.pdbx_seq_one_letter_code
_entity_poly.pdbx_strand_id
1 'polypeptide(L)'
;MNVEYTVNGEPGTLYMPATYLLVATPENLAELVASDFWRKYPAAPEICQVHLQQVDGTDLGIFEVRSVTRPVFTATAVARG
;
A
#
# COMPACT_ATOMS: atom_id res chain seq x y z
N MET A 1 -14.95 1.39 2.33
CA MET A 1 -14.90 1.51 0.86
C MET A 1 -14.01 0.40 0.36
N ASN A 2 -14.36 -0.22 -0.77
CA ASN A 2 -13.56 -1.27 -1.36
C ASN A 2 -12.58 -0.66 -2.36
N VAL A 3 -11.31 -1.02 -2.23
CA VAL A 3 -10.28 -0.74 -3.23
C VAL A 3 -10.07 -2.01 -4.04
N GLU A 4 -10.31 -1.94 -5.34
CA GLU A 4 -10.02 -3.02 -6.28
C GLU A 4 -8.71 -2.72 -6.99
N TYR A 5 -7.81 -3.69 -7.00
CA TYR A 5 -6.46 -3.51 -7.51
C TYR A 5 -5.93 -4.79 -8.16
N THR A 6 -4.84 -4.66 -8.91
CA THR A 6 -4.01 -5.81 -9.30
C THR A 6 -2.57 -5.63 -8.85
N VAL A 7 -1.90 -6.73 -8.50
CA VAL A 7 -0.45 -6.79 -8.23
C VAL A 7 0.16 -7.75 -9.24
N ASN A 8 1.02 -7.26 -10.14
CA ASN A 8 1.57 -8.04 -11.27
C ASN A 8 0.48 -8.75 -12.10
N GLY A 9 -0.71 -8.15 -12.22
CA GLY A 9 -1.85 -8.73 -12.93
C GLY A 9 -2.77 -9.62 -12.08
N GLU A 10 -2.37 -9.98 -10.85
CA GLU A 10 -3.22 -10.76 -9.93
C GLU A 10 -4.21 -9.85 -9.21
N PRO A 11 -5.53 -10.10 -9.30
CA PRO A 11 -6.54 -9.25 -8.69
C PRO A 11 -6.58 -9.38 -7.17
N GLY A 12 -6.87 -8.26 -6.51
CA GLY A 12 -7.02 -8.18 -5.06
C GLY A 12 -8.07 -7.14 -4.67
N THR A 13 -8.56 -7.27 -3.44
CA THR A 13 -9.46 -6.28 -2.84
C THR A 13 -9.00 -5.95 -1.43
N LEU A 14 -9.06 -4.66 -1.06
CA LEU A 14 -8.74 -4.20 0.28
C LEU A 14 -9.89 -3.33 0.80
N TYR A 15 -10.41 -3.68 1.97
CA TYR A 15 -11.41 -2.87 2.66
C TYR A 15 -10.72 -1.73 3.43
N MET A 16 -11.07 -0.50 3.10
CA MET A 16 -10.50 0.70 3.71
C MET A 16 -11.58 1.63 4.30
N PRO A 17 -11.39 2.18 5.50
CA PRO A 17 -12.24 3.26 6.00
C PRO A 17 -12.22 4.46 5.04
N ALA A 18 -13.38 5.07 4.79
CA ALA A 18 -13.49 6.22 3.88
C ALA A 18 -12.58 7.39 4.31
N THR A 19 -12.42 7.59 5.62
CA THR A 19 -11.55 8.62 6.19
C THR A 19 -10.09 8.47 5.78
N TYR A 20 -9.61 7.25 5.55
CA TYR A 20 -8.24 7.01 5.12
C TYR A 20 -8.04 7.38 3.65
N LEU A 21 -9.04 7.12 2.80
CA LEU A 21 -8.97 7.47 1.37
C LEU A 21 -8.97 8.99 1.12
N LEU A 22 -9.53 9.78 2.04
CA LEU A 22 -9.50 11.25 1.94
C LEU A 22 -8.10 11.87 2.10
N VAL A 23 -7.18 11.14 2.75
CA VAL A 23 -5.85 11.66 3.10
C VAL A 23 -4.71 10.85 2.49
N ALA A 24 -4.99 9.67 1.93
CA ALA A 24 -4.01 8.85 1.27
C ALA A 24 -3.70 9.38 -0.13
N THR A 25 -2.41 9.49 -0.46
CA THR A 25 -2.01 9.68 -1.86
C THR A 25 -2.15 8.36 -2.62
N PRO A 26 -2.32 8.39 -3.95
CA PRO A 26 -2.34 7.18 -4.77
C PRO A 26 -1.12 6.28 -4.56
N GLU A 27 0.07 6.87 -4.39
CA GLU A 27 1.31 6.14 -4.14
C GLU A 27 1.28 5.41 -2.79
N ASN A 28 0.84 6.09 -1.72
CA ASN A 28 0.70 5.47 -0.41
C ASN A 28 -0.31 4.32 -0.44
N LEU A 29 -1.39 4.46 -1.23
CA LEU A 29 -2.37 3.41 -1.40
C LEU A 29 -1.79 2.22 -2.18
N ALA A 30 -1.00 2.48 -3.23
CA ALA A 30 -0.29 1.45 -3.99
C ALA A 30 0.69 0.66 -3.11
N GLU A 31 1.47 1.35 -2.27
CA GLU A 31 2.36 0.71 -1.29
C GLU A 31 1.58 -0.16 -0.28
N LEU A 32 0.45 0.34 0.22
CA LEU A 32 -0.38 -0.38 1.18
C LEU A 32 -0.97 -1.66 0.59
N VAL A 33 -1.57 -1.60 -0.61
CA VAL A 33 -2.16 -2.78 -1.24
C VAL A 33 -1.10 -3.81 -1.65
N ALA A 34 0.09 -3.35 -2.08
CA ALA A 34 1.23 -4.25 -2.31
C ALA A 34 1.66 -4.95 -1.03
N SER A 35 1.75 -4.20 0.09
CA SER A 35 2.11 -4.76 1.39
C SER A 35 1.10 -5.80 1.89
N ASP A 36 -0.20 -5.51 1.80
CA ASP A 36 -1.25 -6.47 2.21
C ASP A 36 -1.28 -7.72 1.33
N PHE A 37 -1.12 -7.54 0.01
CA PHE A 37 -1.08 -8.64 -0.95
C PHE A 37 0.07 -9.60 -0.64
N TRP A 38 1.30 -9.08 -0.53
CA TRP A 38 2.48 -9.90 -0.33
C TRP A 38 2.62 -10.46 1.09
N ARG A 39 1.90 -9.92 2.09
CA ARG A 39 1.88 -10.46 3.47
C ARG A 39 1.47 -11.93 3.55
N LYS A 40 0.70 -12.42 2.56
CA LYS A 40 0.23 -13.81 2.48
C LYS A 40 1.25 -14.76 1.83
N TYR A 41 2.34 -14.22 1.31
CA TYR A 41 3.37 -14.96 0.58
C TYR A 41 4.68 -15.01 1.39
N PRO A 42 5.49 -16.06 1.21
CA PRO A 42 6.73 -16.22 1.95
C PRO A 42 7.80 -15.17 1.61
N ALA A 43 7.77 -14.61 0.39
CA ALA A 43 8.69 -13.58 -0.05
C ALA A 43 8.01 -12.62 -1.04
N ALA A 44 8.18 -11.32 -0.81
CA ALA A 44 7.79 -10.28 -1.76
C ALA A 44 8.92 -10.04 -2.78
N PRO A 45 8.60 -9.73 -4.05
CA PRO A 45 9.62 -9.32 -5.02
C PRO A 45 10.20 -7.94 -4.68
N GLU A 46 11.40 -7.64 -5.20
CA GLU A 46 12.05 -6.34 -5.05
C GLU A 46 11.24 -5.22 -5.73
N ILE A 47 10.60 -5.55 -6.85
CA ILE A 47 9.74 -4.64 -7.62
C ILE A 47 8.45 -5.38 -7.98
N CYS A 48 7.31 -4.72 -7.80
CA CYS A 48 6.04 -5.16 -8.35
C CYS A 48 5.24 -3.99 -8.93
N GLN A 49 4.41 -4.29 -9.91
CA GLN A 49 3.49 -3.34 -10.51
C GLN A 49 2.13 -3.44 -9.82
N VAL A 50 1.58 -2.30 -9.38
CA VAL A 50 0.26 -2.19 -8.78
C VAL A 50 -0.63 -1.37 -9.69
N HIS A 51 -1.81 -1.86 -10.05
CA HIS A 51 -2.85 -1.05 -10.69
C HIS A 51 -3.99 -0.82 -9.71
N LEU A 52 -4.24 0.43 -9.35
CA LEU A 52 -5.38 0.83 -8.53
C LEU A 52 -6.61 1.07 -9.43
N GLN A 53 -7.26 -0.03 -9.82
CA GLN A 53 -8.31 -0.06 -10.83
C GLN A 53 -9.58 0.66 -10.41
N GLN A 54 -9.98 0.51 -9.14
CA GLN A 54 -11.20 1.14 -8.63
C GLN A 54 -11.01 1.56 -7.18
N VAL A 55 -10.81 2.86 -6.98
CA VAL A 55 -10.75 3.51 -5.67
C VAL A 55 -11.89 4.52 -5.61
N ASP A 56 -12.94 4.18 -4.85
CA ASP A 56 -14.15 5.00 -4.76
C ASP A 56 -14.73 5.35 -6.15
N GLY A 57 -14.76 4.36 -7.05
CA GLY A 57 -15.25 4.52 -8.42
C GLY A 57 -14.27 5.20 -9.39
N THR A 58 -13.03 5.49 -8.97
CA THR A 58 -12.01 6.13 -9.82
C THR A 58 -10.83 5.19 -10.07
N ASP A 59 -10.37 5.09 -11.32
CA ASP A 59 -9.09 4.45 -11.65
C ASP A 59 -7.96 5.44 -11.37
N LEU A 60 -7.03 5.07 -10.48
CA LEU A 60 -5.89 5.91 -10.10
C LEU A 60 -4.61 5.58 -10.90
N GLY A 61 -4.65 4.56 -11.75
CA GLY A 61 -3.56 4.18 -12.63
C GLY A 61 -2.58 3.16 -12.05
N ILE A 62 -1.44 3.04 -12.73
CA ILE A 62 -0.42 2.00 -12.51
C ILE A 62 0.80 2.61 -11.82
N PHE A 63 1.29 1.91 -10.79
CA PHE A 63 2.41 2.32 -9.95
C PHE A 63 3.46 1.20 -9.88
N GLU A 64 4.74 1.56 -9.97
CA GLU A 64 5.84 0.67 -9.63
C GLU A 64 6.12 0.79 -8.13
N VAL A 65 5.99 -0.31 -7.39
CA VAL A 65 6.26 -0.38 -5.95
C VAL A 65 7.51 -1.20 -5.72
N ARG A 66 8.42 -0.69 -4.87
CA ARG A 66 9.69 -1.35 -4.55
C ARG A 66 9.72 -1.79 -3.10
N SER A 67 10.03 -3.06 -2.85
CA SER A 67 10.29 -3.54 -1.49
C SER A 67 11.73 -3.16 -1.11
N VAL A 68 11.86 -2.08 -0.34
CA VAL A 68 13.16 -1.64 0.20
C VAL A 68 13.17 -1.81 1.71
N THR A 69 14.19 -2.49 2.24
CA THR A 69 14.41 -2.54 3.69
C THR A 69 14.90 -1.17 4.16
N ARG A 70 14.00 -0.36 4.73
CA ARG A 70 14.38 0.91 5.37
C ARG A 70 14.83 0.67 6.80
N PRO A 71 15.81 1.43 7.33
CA PRO A 71 16.16 1.37 8.74
C PRO A 71 14.96 1.76 9.60
N VAL A 72 14.63 0.95 10.61
CA VAL A 72 13.59 1.26 11.59
C VAL A 72 14.22 2.10 12.71
N PHE A 73 13.81 3.35 12.84
CA PHE A 73 14.23 4.25 13.91
C PHE A 73 13.21 4.22 15.04
N THR A 74 13.66 4.10 16.29
CA THR A 74 12.80 4.13 17.48
C THR A 74 13.09 5.38 18.29
N ALA A 75 12.04 6.07 18.74
CA ALA A 75 12.15 7.25 19.61
C ALA A 75 11.80 6.85 21.04
N THR A 76 12.56 7.35 22.01
CA THR A 76 12.23 7.27 23.45
C THR A 76 12.07 8.68 24.00
N ALA A 77 11.11 8.87 24.90
CA ALA A 77 10.91 10.16 25.56
C ALA A 77 12.14 10.53 26.40
N VAL A 78 12.74 11.68 26.14
CA VAL A 78 13.78 12.25 27.02
C VAL A 78 13.04 12.97 28.14
N ALA A 79 13.12 12.45 29.37
CA ALA A 79 12.55 13.11 30.53
C ALA A 79 13.14 14.53 30.63
N ARG A 80 12.29 15.56 30.53
CA ARG A 80 12.64 16.92 30.96
C ARG A 80 12.59 16.92 32.49
N GLY A 81 13.77 16.97 33.11
CA GLY A 81 13.90 17.33 34.53
C GLY A 81 13.53 18.79 34.77
#